data_AF-A0A2D7MHK3-F1
#
_entry.id   AF-A0A2D7MHK3-F1
#
_cell.length_a   1.000
_cell.length_b   1.000
_cell.length_c   1.000
_cell.angle_alpha   90.00
_cell.angle_beta   90.00
_cell.angle_gamma   90.00
#
_symmetry.space_group_name_H-M   'P 1'
#
loop_
_entity.id
_entity.type
_entity.pdbx_description
1 polymer ?
#
loop_
_entity_poly.entity_id
_entity_poly.type
_entity_poly.pdbx_seq_one_letter_code
_entity_poly.pdbx_strand_id
1 'polypeptide(L)'
;MLIEKIFPQKSNSYISLNNIFVKIGLKIDEIGLIQLFSLWTLTVSGLVLKMGLNDRYVYWEWNNWMIGLAKLLFVTLVFVFFLNPKKIWNIDSKRLSANSIGIHMGIALLCLLFGYSWPSLNHLIYLLPYLLAFYSGLLIFQFQIKLNIEKKTWHSTNWENKGFILFSSLLTMFISVIIGIYVDDPILSTSAIVSIPFPLIALIWPNHVRHLQRARFYPLFIFAMFLCVRVPWFLIPLITLFIFLRMVNYFRFGITHPSFGVDFTDEK
;
A
#
# COMPACT_ATOMS: atom_id res chain seq x y z
N MET A 1 -16.40 -4.28 13.20
CA MET A 1 -15.23 -3.77 13.99
C MET A 1 -15.62 -3.72 15.47
N LEU A 2 -14.71 -3.78 16.46
CA LEU A 2 -15.10 -3.64 17.90
C LEU A 2 -15.89 -2.34 18.14
N ILE A 3 -15.43 -1.25 17.55
CA ILE A 3 -16.09 0.07 17.60
C ILE A 3 -17.53 0.04 17.09
N GLU A 4 -17.86 -0.79 16.10
CA GLU A 4 -19.22 -0.91 15.57
C GLU A 4 -20.17 -1.62 16.54
N LYS A 5 -19.64 -2.53 17.35
CA LYS A 5 -20.40 -3.17 18.44
C LYS A 5 -20.61 -2.20 19.61
N ILE A 6 -19.63 -1.35 19.89
CA ILE A 6 -19.67 -0.38 20.98
C ILE A 6 -20.54 0.84 20.61
N PHE A 7 -20.46 1.30 19.36
CA PHE A 7 -21.16 2.49 18.85
C PHE A 7 -22.02 2.12 17.64
N PRO A 8 -23.15 1.42 17.81
CA PRO A 8 -24.00 1.06 16.69
C PRO A 8 -24.55 2.32 15.99
N GLN A 9 -24.80 2.24 14.68
CA GLN A 9 -25.16 3.39 13.84
C GLN A 9 -26.40 4.16 14.32
N LYS A 10 -27.30 3.50 15.05
CA LYS A 10 -28.52 4.10 15.62
C LYS A 10 -28.31 4.75 16.99
N SER A 11 -27.12 4.66 17.58
CA SER A 11 -26.83 5.21 18.90
C SER A 11 -26.63 6.73 18.85
N ASN A 12 -27.06 7.43 19.91
CA ASN A 12 -26.83 8.87 20.07
C ASN A 12 -25.34 9.21 20.05
N SER A 13 -24.50 8.36 20.64
CA SER A 13 -23.05 8.50 20.61
C SER A 13 -22.49 8.46 19.19
N TYR A 14 -22.96 7.53 18.34
CA TYR A 14 -22.58 7.49 16.93
C TYR A 14 -22.96 8.77 16.19
N ILE A 15 -24.19 9.26 16.36
CA ILE A 15 -24.68 10.48 15.70
C ILE A 15 -23.86 11.70 16.14
N SER A 16 -23.51 11.80 17.44
CA SER A 16 -22.68 12.90 17.94
C SER A 16 -21.27 12.90 17.34
N LEU A 17 -20.67 11.72 17.21
CA LEU A 17 -19.32 11.54 16.67
C LEU A 17 -19.30 11.66 15.13
N ASN A 18 -20.38 11.30 14.44
CA ASN A 18 -20.49 11.39 12.98
C ASN A 18 -20.13 12.80 12.49
N ASN A 19 -20.71 13.85 13.08
CA ASN A 19 -20.43 15.24 12.69
C ASN A 19 -18.94 15.62 12.79
N ILE A 20 -18.24 15.09 13.78
CA ILE A 20 -16.80 15.32 13.99
C ILE A 20 -16.01 14.54 12.93
N PHE A 21 -16.31 13.25 12.78
CA PHE A 21 -15.59 12.36 11.87
C PHE A 21 -15.85 12.66 10.38
N VAL A 22 -16.97 13.29 10.02
CA VAL A 22 -17.18 13.83 8.67
C VAL A 22 -16.15 14.91 8.37
N LYS A 23 -15.95 15.88 9.28
CA LYS A 23 -14.94 16.95 9.12
C LYS A 23 -13.52 16.40 9.10
N ILE A 24 -13.21 15.45 9.99
CA ILE A 24 -11.91 14.78 10.02
C ILE A 24 -11.69 14.00 8.71
N GLY A 25 -12.70 13.25 8.26
CA GLY A 25 -12.63 12.45 7.05
C GLY A 25 -12.37 13.28 5.79
N LEU A 26 -13.00 14.45 5.66
CA LEU A 26 -12.72 15.38 4.55
C LEU A 26 -11.24 15.79 4.52
N LYS A 27 -10.67 16.19 5.67
CA LYS A 27 -9.24 16.52 5.76
C LYS A 27 -8.34 15.33 5.45
N ILE A 28 -8.72 14.14 5.89
CA ILE A 28 -7.95 12.92 5.65
C ILE A 28 -7.91 12.57 4.16
N ASP A 29 -9.05 12.69 3.47
CA ASP A 29 -9.14 12.47 2.03
C ASP A 29 -8.31 13.51 1.26
N GLU A 30 -8.41 14.78 1.67
CA GLU A 30 -7.60 15.87 1.09
C GLU A 30 -6.10 15.63 1.24
N ILE A 31 -5.67 15.14 2.41
CA ILE A 31 -4.26 14.81 2.69
C ILE A 31 -3.84 13.50 2.02
N GLY A 32 -4.78 12.60 1.70
CA GLY A 32 -4.50 11.32 1.05
C GLY A 32 -3.78 10.33 1.97
N LEU A 33 -4.07 10.31 3.27
CA LEU A 33 -3.32 9.51 4.28
C LEU A 33 -3.19 8.03 3.94
N ILE A 34 -4.14 7.45 3.19
CA ILE A 34 -4.06 6.05 2.75
C ILE A 34 -2.82 5.75 1.91
N GLN A 35 -2.29 6.75 1.19
CA GLN A 35 -1.11 6.61 0.35
C GLN A 35 0.17 6.41 1.18
N LEU A 36 0.16 6.78 2.47
CA LEU A 36 1.29 6.57 3.38
C LEU A 36 1.65 5.10 3.56
N PHE A 37 0.70 4.16 3.41
CA PHE A 37 1.01 2.73 3.45
C PHE A 37 2.09 2.36 2.43
N SER A 38 1.98 2.89 1.21
CA SER A 38 2.96 2.62 0.15
C SER A 38 4.31 3.25 0.42
N LEU A 39 4.33 4.53 0.81
CA LEU A 39 5.57 5.28 1.08
C LEU A 39 6.31 4.73 2.30
N TRP A 40 5.60 4.39 3.37
CA TRP A 40 6.19 3.77 4.55
C TRP A 40 6.75 2.39 4.23
N THR A 41 5.99 1.55 3.51
CA THR A 41 6.47 0.22 3.10
C THR A 41 7.75 0.33 2.27
N LEU A 42 7.80 1.23 1.28
CA LEU A 42 9.01 1.48 0.48
C LEU A 42 10.20 1.96 1.33
N THR A 43 9.95 2.88 2.26
CA THR A 43 11.01 3.40 3.15
C THR A 43 11.55 2.30 4.06
N VAL A 44 10.68 1.47 4.62
CA VAL A 44 11.09 0.36 5.49
C VAL A 44 11.74 -0.76 4.69
N SER A 45 11.34 -1.02 3.45
CA SER A 45 12.02 -1.95 2.54
C SER A 45 13.50 -1.60 2.38
N GLY A 46 13.85 -0.33 2.21
CA GLY A 46 15.25 0.09 2.12
C GLY A 46 16.05 -0.20 3.40
N LEU A 47 15.43 0.04 4.56
CA LEU A 47 16.04 -0.26 5.86
C LEU A 47 16.24 -1.77 6.05
N VAL A 48 15.22 -2.57 5.71
CA VAL A 48 15.23 -4.03 5.79
C VAL A 48 16.26 -4.65 4.84
N LEU A 49 16.41 -4.09 3.64
CA LEU A 49 17.44 -4.50 2.70
C LEU A 49 18.83 -4.26 3.29
N LYS A 50 19.09 -3.07 3.85
CA LYS A 50 20.37 -2.79 4.53
C LYS A 50 20.66 -3.79 5.64
N MET A 51 19.66 -4.09 6.46
CA MET A 51 19.81 -5.09 7.51
C MET A 51 20.14 -6.47 6.95
N GLY A 52 19.43 -6.91 5.90
CA GLY A 52 19.66 -8.20 5.26
C GLY A 52 21.03 -8.36 4.60
N LEU A 53 21.58 -7.27 4.05
CA LEU A 53 22.94 -7.27 3.49
C LEU A 53 24.02 -7.30 4.57
N ASN A 54 23.74 -6.76 5.76
CA ASN A 54 24.67 -6.82 6.89
C ASN A 54 24.61 -8.19 7.58
N ASP A 55 23.40 -8.67 7.86
CA ASP A 55 23.14 -9.99 8.42
C ASP A 55 21.78 -10.51 7.94
N ARG A 56 21.85 -11.62 7.18
CA ARG A 56 20.70 -12.27 6.57
C ARG A 56 19.69 -12.80 7.59
N TYR A 57 20.18 -13.28 8.74
CA TYR A 57 19.42 -14.03 9.73
C TYR A 57 18.84 -13.14 10.85
N VAL A 58 18.90 -11.82 10.66
CA VAL A 58 18.24 -10.87 11.57
C VAL A 58 16.74 -10.97 11.37
N TYR A 59 16.05 -11.31 12.45
CA TYR A 59 14.58 -11.32 12.54
C TYR A 59 14.18 -10.68 13.86
N TRP A 60 12.98 -10.10 13.90
CA TRP A 60 12.40 -9.54 15.12
C TRP A 60 13.26 -8.46 15.82
N GLU A 61 13.97 -7.66 15.04
CA GLU A 61 14.93 -6.68 15.53
C GLU A 61 14.26 -5.35 15.88
N TRP A 62 14.44 -4.93 17.13
CA TRP A 62 13.91 -3.68 17.66
C TRP A 62 14.94 -2.56 17.64
N ASN A 63 16.21 -2.87 17.45
CA ASN A 63 17.25 -1.85 17.36
C ASN A 63 16.96 -0.89 16.21
N ASN A 64 17.30 0.38 16.41
CA ASN A 64 17.06 1.48 15.47
C ASN A 64 15.57 1.82 15.21
N TRP A 65 14.62 1.33 16.02
CA TRP A 65 13.20 1.70 15.89
C TRP A 65 12.98 3.22 15.92
N MET A 66 13.72 3.96 16.77
CA MET A 66 13.67 5.42 16.83
C MET A 66 14.05 6.08 15.50
N ILE A 67 15.13 5.60 14.88
CA ILE A 67 15.59 6.09 13.58
C ILE A 67 14.56 5.72 12.51
N GLY A 68 14.01 4.51 12.56
CA GLY A 68 12.94 4.06 11.68
C GLY A 68 11.70 4.94 11.74
N LEU A 69 11.18 5.22 12.95
CA LEU A 69 10.05 6.12 13.15
C LEU A 69 10.36 7.56 12.73
N ALA A 70 11.56 8.06 12.99
CA ALA A 70 11.98 9.37 12.53
C ALA A 70 11.97 9.47 10.99
N LYS A 71 12.41 8.41 10.28
CA LYS A 71 12.32 8.33 8.82
C LYS A 71 10.87 8.30 8.33
N LEU A 72 9.99 7.53 8.98
CA LEU A 72 8.57 7.50 8.64
C LEU A 72 7.90 8.87 8.85
N LEU A 73 8.23 9.54 9.96
CA LEU A 73 7.74 10.89 10.24
C LEU A 73 8.24 11.88 9.17
N PHE A 74 9.52 11.85 8.82
CA PHE A 74 10.08 12.68 7.75
C PHE A 74 9.37 12.47 6.42
N VAL A 75 9.21 11.21 5.99
CA VAL A 75 8.50 10.87 4.73
C VAL A 75 7.04 11.32 4.79
N THR A 76 6.40 11.23 5.95
CA THR A 76 5.03 11.74 6.16
C THR A 76 4.97 13.25 6.00
N LEU A 77 5.91 14.01 6.58
CA LEU A 77 5.97 15.46 6.42
C LEU A 77 6.20 15.85 4.96
N VAL A 78 7.15 15.21 4.28
CA VAL A 78 7.40 15.43 2.84
C VAL A 78 6.15 15.14 2.02
N PHE A 79 5.43 14.05 2.34
CA PHE A 79 4.19 13.72 1.65
C PHE A 79 3.11 14.80 1.84
N VAL A 80 2.84 15.16 3.10
CA VAL A 80 1.76 16.09 3.47
C VAL A 80 2.02 17.50 2.95
N PHE A 81 3.25 18.00 3.05
CA PHE A 81 3.56 19.39 2.71
C PHE A 81 4.02 19.60 1.26
N PHE A 82 4.52 18.55 0.58
CA PHE A 82 5.09 18.70 -0.75
C PHE A 82 4.45 17.79 -1.79
N LEU A 83 4.44 16.47 -1.60
CA LEU A 83 4.01 15.53 -2.65
C LEU A 83 2.50 15.60 -2.92
N ASN A 84 1.68 15.58 -1.87
CA ASN A 84 0.23 15.56 -1.98
C ASN A 84 -0.37 16.90 -2.46
N PRO A 85 0.00 18.08 -1.91
CA PRO A 85 -0.55 19.36 -2.37
C PRO A 85 -0.26 19.64 -3.84
N LYS A 86 0.92 19.24 -4.32
CA LYS A 86 1.33 19.39 -5.72
C LYS A 86 0.83 18.24 -6.62
N LYS A 87 0.10 17.26 -6.06
CA LYS A 87 -0.40 16.06 -6.74
C LYS A 87 0.69 15.27 -7.49
N ILE A 88 1.91 15.29 -6.96
CA ILE A 88 3.07 14.58 -7.53
C ILE A 88 2.94 13.07 -7.25
N TRP A 89 2.51 12.73 -6.03
CA TRP A 89 2.18 11.36 -5.63
C TRP A 89 0.67 11.25 -5.47
N ASN A 90 0.03 10.58 -6.43
CA ASN A 90 -1.42 10.40 -6.42
C ASN A 90 -1.79 9.10 -7.13
N ILE A 91 -1.72 8.03 -6.37
CA ILE A 91 -2.07 6.68 -6.80
C ILE A 91 -3.57 6.51 -6.51
N ASP A 92 -4.39 6.26 -7.54
CA ASP A 92 -5.83 5.93 -7.52
C ASP A 92 -6.82 7.01 -7.98
N SER A 93 -6.49 8.30 -8.03
CA SER A 93 -7.49 9.33 -8.42
C SER A 93 -7.76 9.42 -9.92
N LYS A 94 -6.77 9.09 -10.76
CA LYS A 94 -6.82 9.12 -12.22
C LYS A 94 -5.94 8.02 -12.80
N ARG A 95 -6.22 7.60 -14.05
CA ARG A 95 -5.31 6.75 -14.81
C ARG A 95 -3.95 7.44 -14.93
N LEU A 96 -2.91 6.72 -14.54
CA LEU A 96 -1.54 7.22 -14.57
C LEU A 96 -1.05 7.33 -16.02
N SER A 97 -0.52 8.49 -16.39
CA SER A 97 0.25 8.68 -17.63
C SER A 97 1.66 8.09 -17.48
N ALA A 98 2.34 7.80 -18.60
CA ALA A 98 3.72 7.32 -18.58
C ALA A 98 4.66 8.21 -17.75
N ASN A 99 4.52 9.54 -17.87
CA ASN A 99 5.29 10.50 -17.07
C ASN A 99 4.99 10.36 -15.58
N SER A 100 3.71 10.22 -15.21
CA SER A 100 3.36 10.03 -13.80
C SER A 100 3.93 8.72 -13.27
N ILE A 101 3.90 7.62 -14.02
CA ILE A 101 4.51 6.34 -13.64
C ILE A 101 6.01 6.53 -13.38
N GLY A 102 6.72 7.22 -14.28
CA GLY A 102 8.14 7.53 -14.11
C GLY A 102 8.42 8.33 -12.83
N ILE A 103 7.59 9.32 -12.51
CA ILE A 103 7.69 10.12 -11.28
C ILE A 103 7.46 9.24 -10.03
N HIS A 104 6.44 8.37 -10.04
CA HIS A 104 6.17 7.46 -8.92
C HIS A 104 7.32 6.46 -8.74
N MET A 105 7.90 5.94 -9.82
CA MET A 105 9.09 5.09 -9.75
C MET A 105 10.31 5.84 -9.19
N GLY A 106 10.52 7.10 -9.58
CA GLY A 106 11.56 7.96 -9.02
C GLY A 106 11.39 8.21 -7.52
N ILE A 107 10.16 8.50 -7.07
CA ILE A 107 9.86 8.66 -5.64
C ILE A 107 10.04 7.35 -4.89
N ALA A 108 9.64 6.22 -5.47
CA ALA A 108 9.85 4.90 -4.86
C ALA A 108 11.34 4.59 -4.67
N LEU A 109 12.17 4.89 -5.68
CA LEU A 109 13.62 4.78 -5.56
C LEU A 109 14.16 5.70 -4.47
N LEU A 110 13.72 6.96 -4.40
CA LEU A 110 14.13 7.89 -3.34
C LEU A 110 13.74 7.38 -1.94
N CYS A 111 12.55 6.80 -1.78
CA CYS A 111 12.12 6.20 -0.51
C CYS A 111 13.00 5.01 -0.11
N LEU A 112 13.31 4.13 -1.07
CA LEU A 112 14.20 2.98 -0.85
C LEU A 112 15.61 3.44 -0.46
N LEU A 113 16.18 4.41 -1.19
CA LEU A 113 17.50 4.99 -0.90
C LEU A 113 17.53 5.67 0.48
N PHE A 114 16.52 6.46 0.80
CA PHE A 114 16.39 7.11 2.10
C PHE A 114 16.24 6.09 3.23
N GLY A 115 15.43 5.04 3.01
CA GLY A 115 15.28 3.89 3.88
C GLY A 115 16.61 3.19 4.18
N TYR A 116 17.39 2.92 3.13
CA TYR A 116 18.70 2.29 3.21
C TYR A 116 19.76 3.19 3.88
N SER A 117 19.55 4.51 3.89
CA SER A 117 20.58 5.52 4.22
C SER A 117 21.69 5.60 3.16
N TRP A 118 21.30 5.68 1.87
CA TRP A 118 22.19 5.93 0.73
C TRP A 118 23.29 4.85 0.53
N PRO A 119 22.99 3.76 -0.21
CA PRO A 119 23.94 2.68 -0.46
C PRO A 119 25.16 3.11 -1.29
N SER A 120 26.21 2.31 -1.24
CA SER A 120 27.30 2.35 -2.22
C SER A 120 26.79 1.93 -3.60
N LEU A 121 27.53 2.31 -4.67
CA LEU A 121 27.15 1.99 -6.06
C LEU A 121 26.91 0.49 -6.27
N ASN A 122 27.74 -0.36 -5.65
CA ASN A 122 27.63 -1.81 -5.76
C ASN A 122 26.33 -2.34 -5.14
N HIS A 123 25.76 -1.64 -4.15
CA HIS A 123 24.55 -2.06 -3.46
C HIS A 123 23.26 -1.58 -4.15
N LEU A 124 23.37 -0.75 -5.21
CA LEU A 124 22.19 -0.27 -5.95
C LEU A 124 21.44 -1.40 -6.66
N ILE A 125 22.14 -2.45 -7.10
CA ILE A 125 21.51 -3.58 -7.80
C ILE A 125 20.47 -4.30 -6.93
N TYR A 126 20.64 -4.29 -5.60
CA TYR A 126 19.72 -4.93 -4.66
C TYR A 126 18.41 -4.15 -4.47
N LEU A 127 18.34 -2.88 -4.91
CA LEU A 127 17.11 -2.09 -4.89
C LEU A 127 16.19 -2.44 -6.08
N LEU A 128 16.76 -2.97 -7.16
CA LEU A 128 16.05 -3.28 -8.39
C LEU A 128 14.83 -4.20 -8.18
N PRO A 129 14.94 -5.34 -7.46
CA PRO A 129 13.78 -6.21 -7.31
C PRO A 129 12.67 -5.51 -6.48
N TYR A 130 13.00 -4.68 -5.48
CA TYR A 130 12.00 -3.90 -4.75
C TYR A 130 11.26 -2.91 -5.66
N LEU A 131 11.97 -2.24 -6.57
CA LEU A 131 11.38 -1.36 -7.56
C LEU A 131 10.47 -2.11 -8.53
N LEU A 132 10.87 -3.30 -9.00
CA LEU A 132 10.06 -4.13 -9.88
C LEU A 132 8.78 -4.62 -9.18
N ALA A 133 8.87 -5.06 -7.93
CA ALA A 133 7.71 -5.41 -7.11
C ALA A 133 6.75 -4.23 -6.94
N PHE A 134 7.27 -3.04 -6.66
CA PHE A 134 6.47 -1.83 -6.57
C PHE A 134 5.81 -1.46 -7.91
N TYR A 135 6.57 -1.52 -9.01
CA TYR A 135 6.06 -1.25 -10.36
C TYR A 135 4.91 -2.20 -10.72
N SER A 136 5.05 -3.49 -10.40
CA SER A 136 4.00 -4.48 -10.58
C SER A 136 2.70 -4.09 -9.88
N GLY A 137 2.78 -3.66 -8.61
CA GLY A 137 1.64 -3.15 -7.86
C GLY A 137 1.06 -1.87 -8.47
N LEU A 138 1.92 -0.92 -8.86
CA LEU A 138 1.53 0.36 -9.45
C LEU A 138 0.71 0.18 -10.75
N LEU A 139 1.03 -0.83 -11.56
CA LEU A 139 0.27 -1.15 -12.77
C LEU A 139 -1.19 -1.52 -12.47
N ILE A 140 -1.46 -2.18 -11.34
CA ILE A 140 -2.82 -2.53 -10.91
C ILE A 140 -3.65 -1.29 -10.53
N PHE A 141 -3.01 -0.22 -10.07
CA PHE A 141 -3.68 1.06 -9.77
C PHE A 141 -4.05 1.86 -11.03
N GLN A 142 -3.65 1.43 -12.24
CA GLN A 142 -4.15 2.04 -13.48
C GLN A 142 -5.65 1.81 -13.69
N PHE A 143 -6.19 0.70 -13.18
CA PHE A 143 -7.63 0.43 -13.24
C PHE A 143 -8.35 1.34 -12.25
N GLN A 144 -9.29 2.18 -12.64
CA GLN A 144 -9.94 3.10 -11.70
C GLN A 144 -11.16 2.41 -11.08
N ILE A 145 -11.22 2.29 -9.74
CA ILE A 145 -12.30 1.64 -9.02
C ILE A 145 -13.02 2.71 -8.21
N LYS A 146 -14.25 3.04 -8.59
CA LYS A 146 -15.05 4.08 -7.93
C LYS A 146 -16.15 3.45 -7.09
N LEU A 147 -16.30 3.92 -5.86
CA LEU A 147 -17.43 3.54 -5.01
C LEU A 147 -18.67 4.30 -5.47
N ASN A 148 -19.73 3.58 -5.83
CA ASN A 148 -21.05 4.16 -5.93
C ASN A 148 -21.63 4.30 -4.52
N ILE A 149 -21.71 5.54 -4.02
CA ILE A 149 -22.13 5.85 -2.65
C ILE A 149 -23.60 5.43 -2.40
N GLU A 150 -24.47 5.57 -3.40
CA GLU A 150 -25.89 5.23 -3.29
C GLU A 150 -26.10 3.72 -3.21
N LYS A 151 -25.38 2.95 -4.02
CA LYS A 151 -25.50 1.48 -4.07
C LYS A 151 -24.54 0.75 -3.13
N LYS A 152 -23.56 1.45 -2.56
CA LYS A 152 -22.43 0.88 -1.80
C LYS A 152 -21.60 -0.16 -2.58
N THR A 153 -21.74 -0.20 -3.90
CA THR A 153 -21.04 -1.12 -4.80
C THR A 153 -19.88 -0.45 -5.51
N TRP A 154 -18.83 -1.21 -5.82
CA TRP A 154 -17.67 -0.71 -6.55
C TRP A 154 -17.80 -0.97 -8.05
N HIS A 155 -17.55 0.06 -8.87
CA HIS A 155 -17.53 -0.05 -10.32
C HIS A 155 -16.15 0.31 -10.87
N SER A 156 -15.62 -0.52 -11.77
CA SER A 156 -14.39 -0.20 -12.49
C SER A 156 -14.70 0.57 -13.78
N THR A 157 -14.12 1.77 -13.89
CA THR A 157 -14.20 2.57 -15.11
C THR A 157 -12.96 2.30 -15.97
N ASN A 158 -13.19 2.00 -17.25
CA ASN A 158 -12.22 1.79 -18.34
C ASN A 158 -11.45 0.46 -18.32
N TRP A 159 -11.69 -0.34 -19.37
CA TRP A 159 -11.26 -1.74 -19.53
C TRP A 159 -10.30 -1.97 -20.71
N GLU A 160 -9.82 -0.90 -21.34
CA GLU A 160 -8.93 -1.00 -22.50
C GLU A 160 -7.57 -1.59 -22.12
N ASN A 161 -7.09 -2.55 -22.90
CA ASN A 161 -5.81 -3.22 -22.73
C ASN A 161 -5.59 -3.91 -21.35
N LYS A 162 -6.68 -4.28 -20.67
CA LYS A 162 -6.62 -4.92 -19.33
C LYS A 162 -5.69 -6.12 -19.27
N GLY A 163 -5.75 -6.99 -20.27
CA GLY A 163 -4.96 -8.23 -20.31
C GLY A 163 -3.47 -7.92 -20.38
N PHE A 164 -3.08 -6.92 -21.19
CA PHE A 164 -1.70 -6.48 -21.30
C PHE A 164 -1.17 -5.89 -19.99
N ILE A 165 -1.95 -5.02 -19.32
CA ILE A 165 -1.53 -4.40 -18.05
C ILE A 165 -1.41 -5.46 -16.95
N LEU A 166 -2.38 -6.35 -16.82
CA LEU A 166 -2.37 -7.42 -15.81
C LEU A 166 -1.25 -8.42 -16.07
N PHE A 167 -1.02 -8.78 -17.33
CA PHE A 167 0.11 -9.64 -17.71
C PHE A 167 1.46 -8.96 -17.44
N SER A 168 1.59 -7.67 -17.74
CA SER A 168 2.81 -6.89 -17.44
C SER A 168 3.05 -6.81 -15.92
N SER A 169 2.00 -6.60 -15.11
CA SER A 169 2.08 -6.65 -13.65
C SER A 169 2.57 -8.03 -13.16
N LEU A 170 1.97 -9.12 -13.66
CA LEU A 170 2.35 -10.49 -13.33
C LEU A 170 3.81 -10.78 -13.70
N LEU A 171 4.21 -10.47 -14.94
CA LEU A 171 5.55 -10.71 -15.44
C LEU A 171 6.59 -9.92 -14.63
N THR A 172 6.31 -8.66 -14.34
CA THR A 172 7.21 -7.82 -13.53
C THR A 172 7.37 -8.39 -12.11
N MET A 173 6.28 -8.85 -11.48
CA MET A 173 6.35 -9.49 -10.15
C MET A 173 7.20 -10.76 -10.20
N PHE A 174 7.04 -11.57 -11.26
CA PHE A 174 7.82 -12.80 -11.44
C PHE A 174 9.31 -12.51 -11.65
N ILE A 175 9.66 -11.50 -12.45
CA ILE A 175 11.05 -11.05 -12.62
C ILE A 175 11.62 -10.55 -11.29
N SER A 176 10.84 -9.82 -10.48
CA SER A 176 11.24 -9.41 -9.13
C SER A 176 11.58 -10.61 -8.24
N VAL A 177 10.83 -11.72 -8.33
CA VAL A 177 11.12 -12.95 -7.58
C VAL A 177 12.45 -13.54 -8.03
N ILE A 178 12.66 -13.70 -9.35
CA ILE A 178 13.90 -14.27 -9.89
C ILE A 178 15.11 -13.46 -9.45
N ILE A 179 15.06 -12.13 -9.60
CA ILE A 179 16.16 -11.25 -9.19
C ILE A 179 16.33 -11.30 -7.67
N GLY A 180 15.23 -11.31 -6.90
CA GLY A 180 15.27 -11.45 -5.44
C GLY A 180 15.97 -12.73 -4.98
N ILE A 181 15.71 -13.86 -5.63
CA ILE A 181 16.40 -15.13 -5.37
C ILE A 181 17.87 -15.03 -5.76
N TYR A 182 18.17 -14.45 -6.92
CA TYR A 182 19.55 -14.29 -7.40
C TYR A 182 20.42 -13.43 -6.45
N VAL A 183 19.84 -12.38 -5.88
CA VAL A 183 20.53 -11.51 -4.90
C VAL A 183 20.42 -12.01 -3.46
N ASP A 184 19.90 -13.22 -3.24
CA ASP A 184 19.75 -13.88 -1.95
C ASP A 184 18.92 -13.09 -0.92
N ASP A 185 17.85 -12.43 -1.38
CA ASP A 185 16.90 -11.71 -0.52
C ASP A 185 15.64 -12.55 -0.25
N PRO A 186 15.56 -13.26 0.89
CA PRO A 186 14.41 -14.12 1.22
C PRO A 186 13.15 -13.32 1.54
N ILE A 187 13.24 -12.08 2.04
CA ILE A 187 12.07 -11.30 2.43
C ILE A 187 11.33 -10.84 1.19
N LEU A 188 12.06 -10.28 0.23
CA LEU A 188 11.47 -9.80 -1.01
C LEU A 188 10.98 -10.95 -1.90
N SER A 189 11.81 -11.97 -2.13
CA SER A 189 11.44 -13.09 -3.00
C SER A 189 10.20 -13.84 -2.49
N THR A 190 10.11 -14.05 -1.17
CA THR A 190 8.96 -14.73 -0.56
C THR A 190 7.70 -13.85 -0.57
N SER A 191 7.81 -12.56 -0.24
CA SER A 191 6.64 -11.67 -0.27
C SER A 191 6.12 -11.47 -1.70
N ALA A 192 7.02 -11.38 -2.69
CA ALA A 192 6.66 -11.27 -4.10
C ALA A 192 6.01 -12.55 -4.65
N ILE A 193 6.54 -13.74 -4.35
CA ILE A 193 5.95 -15.00 -4.82
C ILE A 193 4.56 -15.24 -4.21
N VAL A 194 4.36 -14.90 -2.94
CA VAL A 194 3.05 -14.96 -2.28
C VAL A 194 2.07 -13.92 -2.86
N SER A 195 2.59 -12.85 -3.48
CA SER A 195 1.79 -11.81 -4.13
C SER A 195 1.42 -12.12 -5.59
N ILE A 196 2.07 -13.08 -6.26
CA ILE A 196 1.78 -13.47 -7.66
C ILE A 196 0.33 -13.92 -7.92
N PRO A 197 -0.33 -14.69 -7.02
CA PRO A 197 -1.70 -15.13 -7.26
C PRO A 197 -2.69 -13.99 -7.48
N PHE A 198 -2.46 -12.79 -6.94
CA PHE A 198 -3.40 -11.68 -7.07
C PHE A 198 -3.50 -11.11 -8.50
N PRO A 199 -2.41 -10.66 -9.15
CA PRO A 199 -2.45 -10.26 -10.56
C PRO A 199 -2.81 -11.44 -11.47
N LEU A 200 -2.43 -12.68 -11.14
CA LEU A 200 -2.80 -13.87 -11.92
C LEU A 200 -4.32 -14.13 -11.92
N ILE A 201 -4.95 -14.14 -10.74
CA ILE A 201 -6.40 -14.34 -10.61
C ILE A 201 -7.15 -13.17 -11.28
N ALA A 202 -6.65 -11.93 -11.12
CA ALA A 202 -7.21 -10.78 -11.81
C ALA A 202 -7.07 -10.90 -13.34
N LEU A 203 -6.01 -11.53 -13.86
CA LEU A 203 -5.82 -11.79 -15.28
C LEU A 203 -6.79 -12.85 -15.82
N ILE A 204 -7.01 -13.94 -15.07
CA ILE A 204 -7.92 -15.05 -15.47
C ILE A 204 -9.38 -14.63 -15.36
N TRP A 205 -9.76 -13.94 -14.28
CA TRP A 205 -11.12 -13.48 -14.02
C TRP A 205 -11.19 -11.95 -13.89
N PRO A 206 -10.94 -11.22 -14.99
CA PRO A 206 -10.83 -9.77 -14.93
C PRO A 206 -12.16 -9.11 -14.58
N ASN A 207 -13.29 -9.73 -14.95
CA ASN A 207 -14.66 -9.18 -14.87
C ASN A 207 -15.15 -8.90 -13.43
N HIS A 208 -14.53 -9.46 -12.40
CA HIS A 208 -14.93 -9.18 -11.02
C HIS A 208 -14.05 -8.10 -10.40
N VAL A 209 -14.67 -6.95 -10.09
CA VAL A 209 -14.03 -5.80 -9.41
C VAL A 209 -13.32 -6.24 -8.13
N ARG A 210 -13.88 -7.23 -7.42
CA ARG A 210 -13.29 -7.80 -6.22
C ARG A 210 -11.84 -8.25 -6.42
N HIS A 211 -11.51 -8.90 -7.55
CA HIS A 211 -10.15 -9.40 -7.78
C HIS A 211 -9.15 -8.27 -8.00
N LEU A 212 -9.58 -7.16 -8.60
CA LEU A 212 -8.76 -5.96 -8.74
C LEU A 212 -8.54 -5.24 -7.39
N GLN A 213 -9.57 -5.17 -6.55
CA GLN A 213 -9.43 -4.61 -5.20
C GLN A 213 -8.46 -5.43 -4.35
N ARG A 214 -8.56 -6.77 -4.43
CA ARG A 214 -7.61 -7.67 -3.78
C ARG A 214 -6.19 -7.45 -4.30
N ALA A 215 -6.02 -7.35 -5.62
CA ALA A 215 -4.73 -7.12 -6.24
C ALA A 215 -4.08 -5.75 -5.93
N ARG A 216 -4.88 -4.74 -5.54
CA ARG A 216 -4.35 -3.47 -5.04
C ARG A 216 -3.85 -3.55 -3.61
N PHE A 217 -4.68 -4.11 -2.73
CA PHE A 217 -4.46 -3.98 -1.28
C PHE A 217 -3.58 -5.10 -0.72
N TYR A 218 -3.81 -6.36 -1.13
CA TYR A 218 -3.12 -7.50 -0.53
C TYR A 218 -1.62 -7.53 -0.83
N PRO A 219 -1.12 -7.30 -2.06
CA PRO A 219 0.32 -7.28 -2.28
C PRO A 219 1.03 -6.25 -1.41
N LEU A 220 0.51 -5.02 -1.32
CA LEU A 220 1.06 -3.98 -0.45
C LEU A 220 1.09 -4.43 1.02
N PHE A 221 0.00 -5.02 1.49
CA PHE A 221 -0.08 -5.54 2.86
C PHE A 221 0.88 -6.72 3.09
N ILE A 222 1.00 -7.65 2.16
CA ILE A 222 1.91 -8.80 2.23
C ILE A 222 3.35 -8.28 2.32
N PHE A 223 3.75 -7.35 1.46
CA PHE A 223 5.07 -6.71 1.56
C PHE A 223 5.28 -6.10 2.95
N ALA A 224 4.34 -5.29 3.43
CA ALA A 224 4.45 -4.66 4.74
C ALA A 224 4.57 -5.68 5.89
N MET A 225 3.80 -6.77 5.88
CA MET A 225 3.86 -7.82 6.89
C MET A 225 5.18 -8.59 6.86
N PHE A 226 5.69 -8.91 5.67
CA PHE A 226 6.99 -9.59 5.53
C PHE A 226 8.15 -8.72 6.02
N LEU A 227 8.08 -7.39 5.81
CA LEU A 227 9.05 -6.47 6.42
C LEU A 227 9.00 -6.52 7.95
N CYS A 228 7.80 -6.63 8.54
CA CYS A 228 7.64 -6.72 10.00
C CYS A 228 8.29 -7.98 10.61
N VAL A 229 8.54 -9.03 9.83
CA VAL A 229 9.30 -10.21 10.30
C VAL A 229 10.72 -9.82 10.70
N ARG A 230 11.33 -8.85 10.01
CA ARG A 230 12.66 -8.32 10.38
C ARG A 230 12.56 -7.13 11.33
N VAL A 231 11.62 -6.21 11.08
CA VAL A 231 11.46 -4.97 11.87
C VAL A 231 10.05 -4.86 12.48
N PRO A 232 9.78 -5.60 13.57
CA PRO A 232 8.45 -5.74 14.16
C PRO A 232 7.85 -4.42 14.64
N TRP A 233 8.68 -3.44 15.02
CA TRP A 233 8.22 -2.10 15.40
C TRP A 233 7.40 -1.41 14.30
N PHE A 234 7.61 -1.76 13.02
CA PHE A 234 6.85 -1.20 11.89
C PHE A 234 5.36 -1.59 11.92
N LEU A 235 5.02 -2.68 12.61
CA LEU A 235 3.63 -3.09 12.79
C LEU A 235 2.81 -2.03 13.55
N ILE A 236 3.42 -1.33 14.51
CA ILE A 236 2.76 -0.32 15.34
C ILE A 236 2.21 0.84 14.49
N PRO A 237 3.01 1.58 13.68
CA PRO A 237 2.48 2.65 12.84
C PRO A 237 1.49 2.13 11.79
N LEU A 238 1.72 0.95 11.19
CA LEU A 238 0.80 0.35 10.22
C LEU A 238 -0.59 0.08 10.81
N ILE A 239 -0.65 -0.61 11.94
CA ILE A 239 -1.91 -0.91 12.63
C ILE A 239 -2.59 0.37 13.08
N THR A 240 -1.82 1.34 13.59
CA THR A 240 -2.36 2.63 14.02
C THR A 240 -3.04 3.35 12.85
N LEU A 241 -2.35 3.47 11.70
CA LEU A 241 -2.92 4.09 10.50
C LEU A 241 -4.15 3.32 9.99
N PHE A 242 -4.08 1.99 9.98
CA PHE A 242 -5.17 1.12 9.52
C PHE A 242 -6.43 1.26 10.38
N ILE A 243 -6.29 1.17 11.71
CA ILE A 243 -7.42 1.32 12.63
C ILE A 243 -7.99 2.74 12.57
N PHE A 244 -7.12 3.76 12.49
CA PHE A 244 -7.55 5.14 12.39
C PHE A 244 -8.41 5.39 11.14
N LEU A 245 -7.96 4.96 9.96
CA LEU A 245 -8.74 5.09 8.73
C LEU A 245 -10.07 4.34 8.79
N ARG A 246 -10.09 3.15 9.40
CA ARG A 246 -11.32 2.37 9.60
C ARG A 246 -12.30 3.05 10.54
N MET A 247 -11.82 3.64 11.61
CA MET A 247 -12.63 4.40 12.55
C MET A 247 -13.29 5.59 11.87
N VAL A 248 -12.52 6.36 11.10
CA VAL A 248 -13.02 7.53 10.36
C VAL A 248 -14.09 7.12 9.35
N ASN A 249 -13.82 6.11 8.52
CA ASN A 249 -14.79 5.64 7.52
C ASN A 249 -16.04 5.04 8.15
N TYR A 250 -15.90 4.36 9.30
CA TYR A 250 -17.03 3.84 10.04
C TYR A 250 -17.95 4.95 10.52
N PHE A 251 -17.42 5.97 11.20
CA PHE A 251 -18.25 7.07 11.70
C PHE A 251 -18.78 7.98 10.59
N ARG A 252 -18.08 8.10 9.45
CA ARG A 252 -18.51 8.96 8.34
C ARG A 252 -19.55 8.31 7.43
N PHE A 253 -19.32 7.06 7.04
CA PHE A 253 -20.11 6.38 6.00
C PHE A 253 -20.85 5.14 6.52
N GLY A 254 -20.62 4.73 7.77
CA GLY A 254 -21.11 3.47 8.30
C GLY A 254 -20.42 2.24 7.73
N ILE A 255 -19.28 2.38 7.05
CA ILE A 255 -18.54 1.28 6.42
C ILE A 255 -17.16 1.11 7.06
N THR A 256 -16.70 -0.12 7.23
CA THR A 256 -15.40 -0.40 7.87
C THR A 256 -14.27 -0.56 6.86
N HIS A 257 -13.91 0.51 6.16
CA HIS A 257 -12.85 0.55 5.13
C HIS A 257 -11.61 1.35 5.62
N PRO A 258 -10.35 1.05 5.24
CA PRO A 258 -9.89 -0.09 4.45
C PRO A 258 -10.14 -1.41 5.19
N SER A 259 -10.46 -2.46 4.44
CA SER A 259 -10.73 -3.80 4.97
C SER A 259 -9.96 -4.84 4.18
N PHE A 260 -9.60 -5.93 4.85
CA PHE A 260 -9.16 -7.14 4.17
C PHE A 260 -10.33 -7.81 3.40
N GLY A 261 -11.57 -7.59 3.86
CA GLY A 261 -12.77 -8.00 3.14
C GLY A 261 -12.97 -7.16 1.88
N VAL A 262 -13.51 -7.79 0.84
CA VAL A 262 -13.86 -7.14 -0.42
C VAL A 262 -15.36 -7.31 -0.63
N ASP A 263 -16.02 -6.20 -0.92
CA ASP A 263 -17.47 -5.94 -0.97
C ASP A 263 -18.21 -5.83 0.38
N PHE A 264 -19.02 -4.77 0.47
CA PHE A 264 -20.12 -4.60 1.42
C PHE A 264 -21.44 -4.76 0.65
N THR A 265 -21.66 -5.92 0.01
CA THR A 265 -22.98 -6.53 -0.32
C THR A 265 -22.81 -7.56 -1.44
N ASP A 266 -23.07 -8.83 -1.13
CA ASP A 266 -23.81 -9.75 -2.01
C ASP A 266 -24.93 -10.48 -1.24
N GLU A 267 -25.23 -10.08 0.00
CA GLU A 267 -26.33 -10.65 0.78
C GLU A 267 -27.08 -9.53 1.51
N LYS A 268 -28.21 -9.13 0.93
CA LYS A 268 -29.52 -9.12 1.59
C LYS A 268 -30.62 -9.28 0.55
#